data_AF-A0A7C9AUE9-F1
#
_entry.id   AF-A0A7C9AUE9-F1
#
_cell.length_a   1.000
_cell.length_b   1.000
_cell.length_c   1.000
_cell.angle_alpha   90.00
_cell.angle_beta   90.00
_cell.angle_gamma   90.00
#
_symmetry.space_group_name_H-M   'P 1'
#
loop_
_entity.id
_entity.type
_entity.pdbx_description
1 polymer ?
#
loop_
_entity_poly.entity_id
_entity_poly.type
_entity_poly.pdbx_seq_one_letter_code
_entity_poly.pdbx_strand_id
1 'polypeptide(L)'
;KPAMRKCQESWFLELSAALEPGTKPKCDKTALLTDAIWVVNMLHEETSRLKEQNVKWKEKINELKSEKNELRAEKQRLKADKEDIEKRIKALGAHQPSFQYHSTAMPASYAIPYQRIGTELVPFMNNPHVYMWQFVPQTVVDTSEDHVLHPPVA
;
A
#
# COMPACT_ATOMS: atom_id res chain seq x y z
N LYS A 1 -25.91 61.94 -23.68
CA LYS A 1 -25.16 61.05 -24.61
C LYS A 1 -23.67 60.87 -24.29
N PRO A 2 -22.86 61.91 -23.97
CA PRO A 2 -21.42 61.72 -23.72
C PRO A 2 -21.10 60.96 -22.42
N ALA A 3 -21.89 61.15 -21.35
CA ALA A 3 -21.69 60.44 -20.08
C ALA A 3 -21.84 58.91 -20.20
N MET A 4 -22.85 58.43 -20.94
CA MET A 4 -23.03 56.99 -21.19
C MET A 4 -21.85 56.35 -21.92
N ARG A 5 -21.25 57.04 -22.90
CA ARG A 5 -20.08 56.51 -23.62
C ARG A 5 -18.87 56.35 -22.72
N LYS A 6 -18.59 57.33 -21.86
CA LYS A 6 -17.51 57.25 -20.87
C LYS A 6 -17.68 56.08 -19.90
N CYS A 7 -18.90 55.86 -19.40
CA CYS A 7 -19.22 54.74 -18.52
C CYS A 7 -19.08 53.37 -19.22
N GLN A 8 -19.38 53.32 -20.51
CA GLN A 8 -19.18 52.11 -21.30
C GLN A 8 -17.68 51.81 -21.50
N GLU A 9 -16.88 52.83 -21.79
CA GLU A 9 -15.43 52.70 -21.96
C GLU A 9 -14.71 52.24 -20.68
N SER A 10 -15.12 52.76 -19.51
CA SER A 10 -14.54 52.30 -18.22
C SER A 10 -14.82 50.83 -17.96
N TRP A 11 -16.02 50.34 -18.28
CA TRP A 11 -16.38 48.93 -18.11
C TRP A 11 -15.54 47.99 -18.98
N PHE A 12 -15.30 48.34 -20.25
CA PHE A 12 -14.45 47.53 -21.12
C PHE A 12 -13.00 47.49 -20.64
N LEU A 13 -12.49 48.60 -20.08
CA LEU A 13 -11.16 48.63 -19.47
C LEU A 13 -11.08 47.68 -18.26
N GLU A 14 -12.06 47.73 -17.36
CA GLU A 14 -12.16 46.81 -16.23
C GLU A 14 -12.24 45.34 -16.67
N LEU A 15 -13.07 45.04 -17.68
CA LEU A 15 -13.20 43.69 -18.23
C LEU A 15 -11.87 43.18 -18.80
N SER A 16 -11.14 44.03 -19.54
CA SER A 16 -9.84 43.66 -20.08
C SER A 16 -8.79 43.36 -19.00
N ALA A 17 -8.77 44.17 -17.93
CA ALA A 17 -7.87 43.96 -16.80
C ALA A 17 -8.19 42.69 -16.01
N ALA A 18 -9.48 42.31 -15.94
CA ALA A 18 -9.93 41.10 -15.26
C ALA A 18 -9.60 39.81 -16.04
N LEU A 19 -9.71 39.85 -17.37
CA LEU A 19 -9.45 38.68 -18.22
C LEU A 19 -7.96 38.40 -18.41
N GLU A 20 -7.14 39.44 -18.52
CA GLU A 20 -5.70 39.32 -18.65
C GLU A 20 -4.98 40.30 -17.70
N PRO A 21 -4.76 39.91 -16.44
CA PRO A 21 -4.03 40.74 -15.50
C PRO A 21 -2.60 41.00 -16.00
N GLY A 22 -2.28 42.26 -16.31
CA GLY A 22 -0.92 42.70 -16.67
C GLY A 22 -0.64 42.85 -18.16
N THR A 23 -1.60 42.58 -19.06
CA THR A 23 -1.47 42.89 -20.49
C THR A 23 -2.14 44.22 -20.83
N LYS A 24 -1.74 44.84 -21.96
CA LYS A 24 -2.38 46.07 -22.43
C LYS A 24 -3.83 45.75 -22.87
N PRO A 25 -4.82 46.60 -22.54
CA PRO A 25 -6.22 46.38 -22.93
C PRO A 25 -6.37 46.12 -24.44
N LYS A 26 -6.99 44.99 -24.79
CA LYS A 26 -7.36 44.66 -26.19
C LYS A 26 -8.34 45.71 -26.70
N CYS A 27 -8.07 46.30 -27.87
CA CYS A 27 -8.92 47.35 -28.47
C CYS A 27 -10.23 46.83 -29.09
N ASP A 28 -10.32 45.53 -29.40
CA ASP A 28 -11.52 44.97 -30.02
C ASP A 28 -12.56 44.54 -28.99
N LYS A 29 -13.68 45.26 -28.96
CA LYS A 29 -14.78 45.07 -28.00
C LYS A 29 -15.49 43.73 -28.19
N THR A 30 -15.63 43.22 -29.42
CA THR A 30 -16.33 41.95 -29.66
C THR A 30 -15.46 40.78 -29.25
N ALA A 31 -14.18 40.79 -29.62
CA ALA A 31 -13.20 39.80 -29.16
C ALA A 31 -13.15 39.73 -27.63
N LEU A 32 -13.14 40.89 -26.96
CA LEU A 32 -13.10 40.94 -25.49
C LEU A 32 -14.36 40.33 -24.84
N LEU A 33 -15.54 40.53 -25.43
CA LEU A 33 -16.78 39.91 -24.97
C LEU A 33 -16.77 38.39 -25.19
N THR A 34 -16.29 37.94 -26.35
CA THR A 34 -16.16 36.51 -26.66
C THR A 34 -15.17 35.83 -25.71
N ASP A 35 -14.01 36.45 -25.47
CA ASP A 35 -13.01 35.99 -24.51
C ASP A 35 -13.62 35.90 -23.10
N ALA A 36 -14.41 36.90 -22.69
CA ALA A 36 -15.10 36.89 -21.40
C ALA A 36 -16.05 35.70 -21.25
N ILE A 37 -16.88 35.45 -22.26
CA ILE A 37 -17.82 34.33 -22.28
C ILE A 37 -17.07 33.00 -22.19
N TRP A 38 -15.99 32.86 -22.96
CA TRP A 38 -15.16 31.66 -22.93
C TRP A 38 -14.51 31.43 -21.57
N VAL A 39 -13.88 32.45 -20.97
CA VAL A 39 -13.25 32.33 -19.64
C VAL A 39 -14.29 31.98 -18.57
N VAL A 40 -15.47 32.59 -18.60
CA VAL A 40 -16.55 32.28 -17.65
C VAL A 40 -16.99 30.82 -17.76
N ASN A 41 -17.16 30.29 -18.98
CA ASN A 41 -17.51 28.89 -19.19
C ASN A 41 -16.41 27.95 -18.69
N MET A 42 -15.16 28.24 -19.02
CA MET A 42 -14.01 27.46 -18.58
C MET A 42 -13.89 27.44 -17.04
N LEU A 43 -14.05 28.59 -16.38
CA LEU A 43 -14.05 28.68 -14.91
C LEU A 43 -15.24 27.94 -14.28
N HIS A 44 -16.40 27.91 -14.95
CA HIS A 44 -17.55 27.16 -14.48
C HIS A 44 -17.31 25.64 -14.55
N GLU A 45 -16.72 25.16 -15.64
CA GLU A 45 -16.27 23.77 -15.78
C GLU A 45 -15.22 23.41 -14.73
N GLU A 46 -14.20 24.26 -14.54
CA GLU A 46 -13.16 24.05 -13.54
C GLU A 46 -13.73 23.99 -12.12
N THR A 47 -14.63 24.91 -11.79
CA THR A 47 -15.32 24.94 -10.50
C THR A 47 -16.13 23.66 -10.28
N SER A 48 -16.78 23.16 -11.33
CA SER A 48 -17.58 21.92 -11.27
C SER A 48 -16.68 20.70 -11.06
N ARG A 49 -15.57 20.61 -11.81
CA ARG A 49 -14.55 19.57 -11.66
C ARG A 49 -13.91 19.56 -10.27
N LEU A 50 -13.54 20.72 -9.75
CA LEU A 50 -12.98 20.85 -8.41
C LEU A 50 -13.97 20.44 -7.32
N LYS A 51 -15.26 20.74 -7.49
CA LYS A 51 -16.31 20.27 -6.56
C LYS A 51 -16.42 18.75 -6.56
N GLU A 52 -16.45 18.13 -7.74
CA GLU A 52 -16.49 16.66 -7.88
C GLU A 52 -15.25 16.01 -7.24
N GLN A 53 -14.05 16.52 -7.53
CA GLN A 53 -12.83 16.03 -6.90
C GLN A 53 -12.84 16.21 -5.38
N ASN A 54 -13.36 17.33 -4.87
CA ASN A 54 -13.47 17.57 -3.43
C ASN A 54 -14.39 16.53 -2.75
N VAL A 55 -15.50 16.17 -3.39
CA VAL A 55 -16.39 15.09 -2.92
C VAL A 55 -15.65 13.76 -2.90
N LYS A 56 -15.01 13.39 -4.01
CA LYS A 56 -14.22 12.15 -4.13
C LYS A 56 -13.11 12.04 -3.07
N TRP A 57 -12.39 13.13 -2.80
CA TRP A 57 -11.35 13.16 -1.77
C TRP A 57 -11.94 13.02 -0.36
N LYS A 58 -13.10 13.65 -0.08
CA LYS A 58 -13.79 13.47 1.20
C LYS A 58 -14.25 12.03 1.41
N GLU A 59 -14.79 11.39 0.38
CA GLU A 59 -15.15 9.97 0.41
C GLU A 59 -13.93 9.11 0.70
N LYS A 60 -12.81 9.33 -0.01
CA LYS A 60 -11.57 8.57 0.21
C LYS A 60 -11.01 8.75 1.62
N ILE A 61 -11.08 9.96 2.17
CA ILE A 61 -10.69 10.23 3.56
C ILE A 61 -11.56 9.43 4.54
N ASN A 62 -12.87 9.35 4.30
CA ASN A 62 -13.78 8.62 5.18
C ASN A 62 -13.58 7.11 5.09
N GLU A 63 -13.38 6.58 3.88
CA GLU A 63 -13.02 5.18 3.64
C GLU A 63 -11.75 4.79 4.40
N LEU A 64 -10.66 5.55 4.20
CA LEU A 64 -9.37 5.29 4.88
C LEU A 64 -9.48 5.41 6.41
N LYS A 65 -10.34 6.30 6.91
CA LYS A 65 -10.63 6.38 8.35
C LYS A 65 -11.32 5.12 8.87
N SER A 66 -12.27 4.56 8.12
CA SER A 66 -12.94 3.30 8.46
C SER A 66 -11.94 2.14 8.45
N GLU A 67 -11.21 1.97 7.36
CA GLU A 67 -10.24 0.89 7.18
C GLU A 67 -9.16 0.92 8.27
N LYS A 68 -8.62 2.10 8.60
CA LYS A 68 -7.69 2.25 9.73
C LYS A 68 -8.29 1.79 11.06
N ASN A 69 -9.57 2.09 11.30
CA ASN A 69 -10.23 1.68 12.54
C ASN A 69 -10.46 0.17 12.59
N GLU A 70 -10.85 -0.44 11.46
CA GLU A 70 -10.99 -1.88 11.31
C GLU A 70 -9.67 -2.61 11.53
N LEU A 71 -8.58 -2.14 10.92
CA LEU A 71 -7.23 -2.68 11.14
C LEU A 71 -6.80 -2.56 12.60
N ARG A 72 -7.17 -1.46 13.28
CA ARG A 72 -6.91 -1.33 14.72
C ARG A 72 -7.68 -2.36 15.53
N ALA A 73 -8.96 -2.59 15.22
CA ALA A 73 -9.78 -3.59 15.89
C ALA A 73 -9.23 -5.01 15.66
N GLU A 74 -8.91 -5.33 14.41
CA GLU A 74 -8.29 -6.60 14.00
C GLU A 74 -6.98 -6.84 14.74
N LYS A 75 -6.09 -5.84 14.77
CA LYS A 75 -4.82 -5.91 15.50
C LYS A 75 -5.02 -6.22 16.99
N GLN A 76 -6.02 -5.62 17.64
CA GLN A 76 -6.29 -5.90 19.05
C GLN A 76 -6.83 -7.31 19.26
N ARG A 77 -7.72 -7.79 18.37
CA ARG A 77 -8.23 -9.16 18.41
C ARG A 77 -7.09 -10.18 18.27
N LEU A 78 -6.25 -10.02 17.26
CA LEU A 78 -5.09 -10.90 17.04
C LEU A 78 -4.10 -10.85 18.20
N LYS A 79 -3.93 -9.69 18.84
CA LYS A 79 -3.09 -9.58 20.05
C LYS A 79 -3.68 -10.40 21.20
N ALA A 80 -4.98 -10.31 21.43
CA ALA A 80 -5.66 -11.10 22.46
C ALA A 80 -5.58 -12.61 22.18
N ASP A 81 -5.81 -13.02 20.93
CA ASP A 81 -5.73 -14.43 20.53
C ASP A 81 -4.30 -14.97 20.65
N LYS A 82 -3.30 -14.17 20.27
CA LYS A 82 -1.89 -14.48 20.49
C LYS A 82 -1.58 -14.70 21.97
N GLU A 83 -2.01 -13.78 22.84
CA GLU A 83 -1.80 -13.90 24.30
C GLU A 83 -2.53 -15.13 24.90
N ASP A 84 -3.71 -15.49 24.40
CA ASP A 84 -4.41 -16.72 24.83
C ASP A 84 -3.65 -17.98 24.43
N ILE A 85 -3.19 -18.05 23.18
CA ILE A 85 -2.42 -19.19 22.67
C ILE A 85 -1.08 -19.31 23.42
N GLU A 86 -0.37 -18.21 23.64
CA GLU A 86 0.89 -18.21 24.41
C GLU A 86 0.67 -18.71 25.85
N LYS A 87 -0.45 -18.34 26.50
CA LYS A 87 -0.82 -18.88 27.81
C LYS A 87 -1.06 -20.39 27.76
N ARG A 88 -1.77 -20.89 26.75
CA ARG A 88 -2.01 -22.32 26.55
C ARG A 88 -0.68 -23.06 26.35
N ILE A 89 0.19 -22.57 25.47
CA ILE A 89 1.52 -23.17 25.24
C ILE A 89 2.34 -23.18 26.53
N LYS A 90 2.35 -22.09 27.30
CA LYS A 90 3.06 -22.04 28.58
C LYS A 90 2.49 -23.02 29.59
N ALA A 91 1.17 -23.19 29.66
CA ALA A 91 0.53 -24.18 30.52
C ALA A 91 0.89 -25.61 30.11
N LEU A 92 0.85 -25.93 28.82
CA LEU A 92 1.28 -27.22 28.26
C LEU A 92 2.77 -27.49 28.51
N GLY A 93 3.63 -26.49 28.33
CA GLY A 93 5.07 -26.57 28.59
C GLY A 93 5.42 -26.70 30.07
N ALA A 94 4.62 -26.09 30.96
CA ALA A 94 4.77 -26.25 32.41
C ALA A 94 4.38 -27.65 32.92
N HIS A 95 3.62 -28.42 32.13
CA HIS A 95 3.25 -29.80 32.43
C HIS A 95 4.18 -30.84 31.79
N GLN A 96 5.24 -30.42 31.08
CA GLN A 96 6.27 -31.34 30.60
C GLN A 96 7.42 -31.45 31.61
N PRO A 97 7.67 -32.63 32.22
CA PRO A 97 8.91 -32.87 32.94
C PRO A 97 10.03 -32.86 31.91
N SER A 98 10.89 -31.83 31.93
CA SER A 98 12.19 -31.75 31.24
C SER A 98 12.41 -32.84 30.18
N PHE A 99 11.75 -32.73 29.03
CA PHE A 99 11.99 -33.66 27.94
C PHE A 99 13.34 -33.30 27.33
N GLN A 100 14.31 -34.14 27.66
CA GLN A 100 15.59 -34.27 26.99
C GLN A 100 15.35 -34.16 25.48
N TYR A 101 16.20 -33.38 24.79
CA TYR A 101 16.29 -33.34 23.35
C TYR A 101 16.41 -34.78 22.82
N HIS A 102 15.28 -35.35 22.39
CA HIS A 102 15.29 -36.63 21.69
C HIS A 102 15.93 -36.36 20.33
N SER A 103 17.20 -36.74 20.19
CA SER A 103 17.74 -37.16 18.91
C SER A 103 16.70 -38.07 18.27
N THR A 104 16.05 -37.62 17.21
CA THR A 104 14.93 -38.30 16.57
C THR A 104 15.40 -39.66 16.06
N ALA A 105 15.20 -40.71 16.85
CA ALA A 105 15.12 -42.05 16.31
C ALA A 105 13.84 -42.08 15.46
N MET A 106 14.00 -41.79 14.17
CA MET A 106 12.90 -41.84 13.20
C MET A 106 12.21 -43.21 13.29
N PRO A 107 10.86 -43.28 13.31
CA PRO A 107 10.16 -44.55 13.14
C PRO A 107 10.65 -45.21 11.85
N ALA A 108 10.87 -46.53 11.85
CA ALA A 108 11.43 -47.25 10.70
C ALA A 108 10.63 -47.05 9.38
N SER A 109 9.37 -46.60 9.47
CA SER A 109 8.52 -46.20 8.34
C SER A 109 8.96 -44.91 7.63
N TYR A 110 9.79 -44.08 8.26
CA TYR A 110 10.39 -42.85 7.71
C TYR A 110 11.91 -42.97 7.54
N ALA A 111 12.48 -44.16 7.74
CA ALA A 111 13.89 -44.40 7.50
C ALA A 111 14.18 -44.23 6.01
N ILE A 112 15.09 -43.31 5.69
CA ILE A 112 15.46 -43.00 4.31
C ILE A 112 16.39 -44.12 3.82
N PRO A 113 16.03 -44.87 2.76
CA PRO A 113 16.95 -45.83 2.18
C PRO A 113 18.15 -45.07 1.61
N TYR A 114 19.36 -45.42 2.01
CA TYR A 114 20.59 -44.90 1.40
C TYR A 114 21.02 -45.85 0.30
N GLN A 115 21.32 -45.33 -0.89
CA GLN A 115 21.89 -46.12 -1.97
C GLN A 115 23.39 -45.82 -2.07
N ARG A 116 24.20 -46.87 -2.08
CA ARG A 116 25.65 -46.74 -2.24
C ARG A 116 25.96 -46.57 -3.73
N ILE A 117 26.45 -45.39 -4.11
CA ILE A 117 27.00 -45.13 -5.44
C ILE A 117 28.51 -44.93 -5.26
N GLY A 118 29.30 -45.93 -5.64
CA GLY A 118 30.74 -45.93 -5.37
C GLY A 118 31.07 -46.05 -3.88
N THR A 119 31.93 -45.17 -3.35
CA THR A 119 32.30 -45.10 -1.92
C THR A 119 31.38 -44.22 -1.09
N GLU A 120 30.43 -43.53 -1.70
CA GLU A 120 29.60 -42.52 -1.04
C GLU A 120 28.16 -43.05 -0.82
N LEU A 121 27.62 -42.79 0.36
CA LEU A 121 26.25 -43.15 0.73
C LEU A 121 25.34 -41.96 0.43
N VAL A 122 24.56 -42.03 -0.64
CA VAL A 122 23.61 -40.98 -1.01
C VAL A 122 22.19 -41.37 -0.59
N PRO A 123 21.41 -40.45 0.01
CA PRO A 123 20.01 -40.71 0.31
C PRO A 123 19.21 -40.97 -0.97
N PHE A 124 18.52 -42.11 -1.06
CA PHE A 124 17.69 -42.47 -2.20
C PHE A 124 16.29 -41.87 -2.05
N MET A 125 16.04 -40.76 -2.76
CA MET A 125 14.78 -40.02 -2.71
C MET A 125 13.76 -40.59 -3.70
N ASN A 126 13.16 -41.74 -3.39
CA ASN A 126 12.02 -42.29 -4.15
C ASN A 126 10.66 -42.04 -3.46
N ASN A 127 10.65 -41.23 -2.40
CA ASN A 127 9.43 -40.86 -1.67
C ASN A 127 9.14 -39.36 -1.83
N PRO A 128 8.00 -38.96 -2.42
CA PRO A 128 7.66 -37.55 -2.69
C PRO A 128 7.37 -36.71 -1.42
N HIS A 129 7.43 -37.32 -0.23
CA HIS A 129 7.14 -36.68 1.05
C HIS A 129 8.41 -36.29 1.83
N VAL A 130 9.61 -36.57 1.29
CA VAL A 130 10.87 -36.19 1.91
C VAL A 130 11.28 -34.81 1.39
N TYR A 131 11.23 -33.81 2.26
CA TYR A 131 11.62 -32.45 1.91
C TYR A 131 13.15 -32.29 1.97
N MET A 132 13.74 -31.71 0.91
CA MET A 132 15.19 -31.57 0.77
C MET A 132 15.86 -30.69 1.83
N TRP A 133 15.11 -29.82 2.52
CA TRP A 133 15.65 -28.94 3.57
C TRP A 133 16.25 -29.71 4.76
N GLN A 134 15.88 -30.97 4.96
CA GLN A 134 16.45 -31.82 6.01
C GLN A 134 17.93 -32.18 5.79
N PHE A 135 18.44 -31.99 4.56
CA PHE A 135 19.83 -32.32 4.20
C PHE A 135 20.73 -31.10 4.11
N VAL A 136 20.21 -29.90 4.34
CA VAL A 136 21.01 -28.67 4.29
C VAL A 136 21.77 -28.55 5.62
N PRO A 137 23.10 -28.61 5.62
CA PRO A 137 23.87 -28.41 6.84
C PRO A 137 23.63 -27.00 7.37
N GLN A 138 23.31 -26.85 8.66
CA GLN A 138 23.05 -25.54 9.27
C GLN A 138 24.25 -24.57 9.20
N THR A 139 25.44 -25.06 8.84
CA THR A 139 26.65 -24.26 8.63
C THR A 139 26.68 -23.50 7.30
N VAL A 140 25.73 -23.77 6.38
CA VAL A 140 25.65 -23.12 5.06
C VAL A 140 24.45 -22.16 4.97
N VAL A 141 23.64 -22.08 6.04
CA VAL A 141 22.49 -21.17 6.12
C VAL A 141 22.97 -19.86 6.75
N ASP A 142 23.67 -19.05 5.95
CA ASP A 142 23.98 -17.67 6.32
C ASP A 142 22.76 -16.80 6.01
N THR A 143 21.88 -16.63 7.00
CA THR A 143 20.72 -15.73 6.91
C THR A 143 21.07 -14.29 7.24
N SER A 144 22.36 -13.96 7.43
CA SER A 144 22.76 -12.60 7.77
C SER A 144 22.43 -11.58 6.69
N GLU A 145 22.30 -11.97 5.42
CA GLU A 145 21.91 -11.07 4.31
C GLU A 145 20.41 -11.15 3.92
N ASP A 146 19.62 -12.02 4.54
CA ASP A 146 18.22 -12.24 4.13
C ASP A 146 17.35 -10.98 4.32
N HIS A 147 17.73 -10.11 5.26
CA HIS A 147 17.08 -8.81 5.51
C HIS A 147 17.31 -7.76 4.41
N VAL A 148 18.28 -7.97 3.52
CA VAL A 148 18.57 -7.09 2.36
C VAL A 148 17.71 -7.50 1.15
N LEU A 149 17.48 -8.80 0.97
CA LEU A 149 16.71 -9.34 -0.15
C LEU A 149 15.20 -9.37 0.12
N HIS A 150 14.80 -9.48 1.38
CA HIS A 150 13.40 -9.48 1.79
C HIS A 150 13.14 -8.39 2.83
N PRO A 151 12.99 -7.11 2.39
CA PRO A 151 12.56 -6.07 3.30
C PRO A 151 11.21 -6.49 3.93
N PRO A 152 11.00 -6.18 5.22
CA PRO A 152 9.79 -6.59 5.92
C PRO A 152 8.58 -6.07 5.16
N VAL A 153 7.72 -6.99 4.73
CA VAL A 153 6.42 -6.68 4.13
C VAL A 153 5.75 -5.65 5.04
N ALA A 154 5.54 -4.46 4.48
CA ALA A 154 4.88 -3.33 5.13
C ALA A 154 3.43 -3.67 5.51
#